data_AF-A0A966LT60-F1
#
_entry.id   AF-A0A966LT60-F1
#
_cell.length_a   1.000
_cell.length_b   1.000
_cell.length_c   1.000
_cell.angle_alpha   90.00
_cell.angle_beta   90.00
_cell.angle_gamma   90.00
#
_symmetry.space_group_name_H-M   'P 1'
#
loop_
_entity.id
_entity.type
_entity.pdbx_description
1 polymer ?
#
loop_
_entity_poly.entity_id
_entity_poly.type
_entity_poly.pdbx_seq_one_letter_code
_entity_poly.pdbx_strand_id
1 'polypeptide(L)' 'MFECVKLRVQDFNFDAMVLTVHDGKGKKDRTVPLPEKIVPELKAQLESVIA' A
#
# COMPACT_ATOMS: atom_id res chain seq x y z
N MET A 1 -7.54 1.58 13.92
CA MET A 1 -8.06 2.79 13.23
C MET A 1 -6.93 3.78 12.87
N PHE A 2 -5.85 3.32 12.23
CA PHE A 2 -4.83 4.16 11.56
C PHE A 2 -4.10 3.36 10.46
N GLU A 3 -4.68 2.24 10.01
CA GLU A 3 -4.03 1.30 9.09
C GLU A 3 -3.65 1.96 7.76
N CYS A 4 -4.50 2.85 7.23
CA CYS A 4 -4.22 3.57 5.98
C CYS A 4 -3.20 4.70 6.11
N VAL A 5 -2.95 5.21 7.32
CA VAL A 5 -2.06 6.36 7.55
C VAL A 5 -0.61 5.91 7.77
N LYS A 6 -0.41 4.65 8.16
CA LYS A 6 0.91 4.06 8.40
C LYS A 6 1.50 3.31 7.20
N LEU A 7 0.78 3.26 6.08
CA LEU A 7 1.24 2.59 4.87
C LEU A 7 2.46 3.30 4.31
N ARG A 8 3.47 2.52 3.92
CA ARG A 8 4.65 3.00 3.23
C ARG A 8 4.62 2.53 1.78
N VAL A 9 5.38 3.21 0.93
CA VAL A 9 5.54 2.85 -0.49
C VAL A 9 5.92 1.38 -0.68
N GLN A 10 6.82 0.87 0.16
CA GLN A 10 7.26 -0.53 0.16
C GLN A 10 6.15 -1.56 0.43
N ASP A 11 5.06 -1.14 1.06
CA ASP A 11 3.97 -2.03 1.45
C ASP A 11 3.01 -2.30 0.26
N PHE A 12 3.11 -1.49 -0.80
CA PHE A 12 2.40 -1.66 -2.07
C PHE A 12 3.23 -2.53 -3.02
N ASN A 13 2.76 -3.76 -3.27
CA ASN A 13 3.36 -4.63 -4.27
C ASN A 13 2.58 -4.53 -5.58
N PHE A 14 3.10 -3.71 -6.51
CA PHE A 14 2.51 -3.52 -7.83
C PHE A 14 2.74 -4.70 -8.79
N ASP A 15 3.72 -5.58 -8.51
CA ASP A 15 3.98 -6.78 -9.31
C ASP A 15 2.94 -7.86 -9.02
N ALA A 16 2.71 -8.12 -7.73
CA ALA A 16 1.70 -9.06 -7.26
C ALA A 16 0.30 -8.45 -7.13
N MET A 17 0.13 -7.15 -7.42
CA MET A 17 -1.14 -6.41 -7.29
C MET A 17 -1.78 -6.58 -5.90
N VAL A 18 -0.98 -6.43 -4.84
CA VAL A 18 -1.42 -6.58 -3.45
C VAL A 18 -0.84 -5.49 -2.55
N LEU A 19 -1.61 -5.10 -1.54
CA LEU A 19 -1.20 -4.23 -0.44
C LEU A 19 -1.00 -5.07 0.82
N THR A 20 0.16 -4.94 1.43
CA THR A 20 0.42 -5.56 2.74
C THR A 20 0.15 -4.54 3.83
N VAL A 21 -0.84 -4.80 4.68
CA VAL A 21 -1.16 -3.94 5.82
C VAL A 21 -0.54 -4.54 7.07
N HIS A 22 0.39 -3.80 7.66
CA HIS A 22 1.05 -4.17 8.92
C HIS A 22 0.19 -3.76 10.12
N ASP A 23 -0.49 -4.71 10.77
CA ASP A 23 -1.34 -4.44 11.93
C ASP A 23 -0.57 -4.53 13.25
N GLY A 24 -0.58 -3.44 14.02
CA GLY A 24 0.11 -3.31 15.30
C GLY A 24 -0.77 -3.74 16.48
N LYS A 25 -0.18 -4.57 17.36
CA LYS A 25 -0.79 -5.27 18.51
C LYS A 25 -1.53 -6.57 18.11
N GLY A 26 -0.76 -7.48 17.51
CA GLY A 26 -1.19 -8.81 17.11
C GLY A 26 -0.22 -9.52 16.15
N LYS A 27 0.71 -8.78 15.53
CA LYS A 27 1.75 -9.29 14.60
C LYS A 27 1.20 -10.11 13.43
N LYS A 28 0.01 -9.78 12.94
CA LYS A 28 -0.53 -10.41 11.74
C LYS A 28 -0.60 -9.39 10.63
N ASP A 29 0.37 -9.50 9.74
CA ASP A 29 0.33 -8.83 8.45
C ASP A 29 -0.82 -9.45 7.65
N ARG A 30 -1.58 -8.60 6.97
CA ARG A 30 -2.64 -9.04 6.08
C ARG A 30 -2.36 -8.51 4.69
N THR A 31 -2.60 -9.34 3.69
CA THR A 31 -2.44 -8.97 2.29
C THR A 31 -3.82 -8.78 1.69
N VAL A 32 -4.07 -7.61 1.10
CA VAL A 32 -5.33 -7.29 0.43
C VAL A 32 -5.07 -7.05 -1.06
N PRO A 33 -5.97 -7.49 -1.96
CA PRO A 33 -5.82 -7.26 -3.38
C PRO A 33 -5.92 -5.76 -3.72
N LEU A 34 -5.04 -5.28 -4.58
CA LEU A 34 -5.07 -3.92 -5.09
C LEU A 34 -5.99 -3.83 -6.32
N PRO A 35 -6.93 -2.88 -6.36
CA PRO A 35 -7.69 -2.62 -7.58
C PRO A 35 -6.81 -1.98 -8.66
N GLU A 36 -6.87 -2.48 -9.90
CA GLU A 36 -6.09 -1.96 -11.03
C GLU A 36 -6.39 -0.48 -11.33
N LYS A 37 -7.63 -0.06 -11.05
CA LYS A 37 -8.10 1.31 -11.29
C LYS A 37 -7.32 2.37 -10.50
N ILE A 38 -6.83 2.04 -9.30
CA ILE A 38 -6.11 3.00 -8.43
C ILE A 38 -4.59 2.96 -8.63
N VAL A 39 -4.06 1.97 -9.35
CA VAL A 39 -2.63 1.84 -9.67
C VAL A 39 -2.05 3.08 -10.37
N PRO A 40 -2.69 3.65 -11.42
CA PRO A 40 -2.14 4.85 -12.06
C PRO A 40 -2.09 6.06 -11.11
N GLU A 41 -3.12 6.23 -10.26
CA GLU A 41 -3.15 7.31 -9.26
C GLU A 41 -2.05 7.15 -8.21
N LEU A 42 -1.82 5.91 -7.74
CA LEU A 42 -0.75 5.61 -6.80
C LEU A 42 0.64 5.85 -7.41
N LYS A 43 0.87 5.47 -8.67
CA LYS A 43 2.13 5.75 -9.37
C LYS A 43 2.39 7.24 -9.52
N ALA A 44 1.38 8.02 -9.91
CA ALA A 44 1.50 9.48 -9.98
C ALA A 44 1.83 10.10 -8.61
N GLN A 45 1.25 9.57 -7.53
CA GLN A 45 1.55 10.01 -6.18
C GLN A 45 2.99 9.64 -5.76
N LEU A 46 3.51 8.49 -6.18
CA LEU A 46 4.92 8.12 -5.96
C LEU A 46 5.87 9.07 -6.68
N GLU A 47 5.59 9.40 -7.93
CA GLU A 47 6.38 10.38 -8.70
C GLU A 47 6.37 11.75 -8.03
N SER A 48 5.23 12.19 -7.51
CA SER A 48 5.11 13.46 -6.79
C SER A 48 5.84 13.50 -5.45
N VAL A 49 6.08 12.37 -4.79
CA VAL A 49 6.77 12.29 -3.50
C VAL A 49 8.28 12.14 -3.67
N ILE A 50 8.73 11.61 -4.80
CA ILE A 50 10.16 11.47 -5.14
C ILE A 50 10.74 12.77 -5.74
N ALA A 51 9.89 13.65 -6.30
CA ALA A 51 10.24 14.98 -6.80
C ALA A 51 10.53 15.98 -5.66
#